data_AF-A0A953BRM8-F1
#
_entry.id   AF-A0A953BRM8-F1
#
_cell.length_a   1.000
_cell.length_b   1.000
_cell.length_c   1.000
_cell.angle_alpha   90.00
_cell.angle_beta   90.00
_cell.angle_gamma   90.00
#
_symmetry.space_group_name_H-M   'P 1'
#
loop_
_entity.id
_entity.type
_entity.pdbx_description
1 polymer ?
#
loop_
_entity_poly.entity_id
_entity_poly.type
_entity_poly.pdbx_seq_one_letter_code
_entity_poly.pdbx_strand_id
1 'polypeptide(L)'
;MRLPRLLAYYRAYPEFDGYSDEQCRKLLLQARLRRGDAAWVLPLLAAGGFAAAWSVVALGLVRVAAALLGLTLTGESTLLGMFLFVTPAFIVVYSWVRRSMLVRSVRRLVNRAACPFCEFSLVGLPVKINTVRCPECGEKVRLSEHGIRHEDLRPGLPYPPSSAGEWARRA
;
A
#
# COMPACT_ATOMS: atom_id res chain seq x y z
N MET A 1 -0.32 -24.40 5.92
CA MET A 1 0.70 -23.69 6.73
C MET A 1 0.09 -22.41 7.29
N ARG A 2 0.26 -22.13 8.59
CA ARG A 2 -0.15 -20.84 9.18
C ARG A 2 0.96 -19.81 8.93
N LEU A 3 0.68 -18.73 8.22
CA LEU A 3 1.63 -17.62 8.06
C LEU A 3 1.84 -16.92 9.43
N PRO A 4 3.08 -16.55 9.79
CA PRO A 4 3.35 -15.96 11.10
C PRO A 4 2.68 -14.60 11.27
N ARG A 5 2.23 -14.29 12.50
CA ARG A 5 1.53 -13.03 12.87
C ARG A 5 2.29 -11.76 12.48
N LEU A 6 3.59 -11.83 12.23
CA LEU A 6 4.42 -10.74 11.68
C LEU A 6 3.87 -10.17 10.35
N LEU A 7 3.15 -10.96 9.56
CA LEU A 7 2.49 -10.52 8.32
C LEU A 7 1.06 -9.99 8.53
N ALA A 8 0.49 -10.13 9.74
CA ALA A 8 -0.84 -9.64 10.09
C ALA A 8 -0.88 -8.13 10.42
N TYR A 9 0.13 -7.38 9.99
CA TYR A 9 0.32 -5.94 10.23
C TYR A 9 -0.82 -5.04 9.70
N TYR A 10 -1.76 -5.57 8.91
CA TYR A 10 -3.00 -4.87 8.58
C TYR A 10 -3.88 -4.63 9.83
N ARG A 11 -3.82 -5.49 10.86
CA ARG A 11 -4.46 -5.28 12.17
C ARG A 11 -3.81 -4.18 13.05
N ALA A 12 -2.89 -3.39 12.50
CA ALA A 12 -2.37 -2.18 13.16
C ALA A 12 -3.16 -0.91 12.76
N TYR A 13 -4.33 -1.09 12.14
CA TYR A 13 -5.19 -0.04 11.62
C TYR A 13 -6.64 -0.37 11.98
N PRO A 14 -7.34 0.46 12.78
CA PRO A 14 -8.70 0.16 13.23
C PRO A 14 -9.71 0.01 12.08
N GLU A 15 -9.41 0.58 10.90
CA GLU A 15 -10.27 0.44 9.71
C GLU A 15 -10.38 -1.00 9.17
N PHE A 16 -9.56 -1.94 9.68
CA PHE A 16 -9.60 -3.35 9.31
C PHE A 16 -10.16 -4.28 10.40
N ASP A 17 -10.46 -3.78 11.62
CA ASP A 17 -10.90 -4.64 12.73
C ASP A 17 -12.29 -5.26 12.50
N GLY A 18 -13.12 -4.65 11.65
CA GLY A 18 -14.41 -5.21 11.20
C GLY A 18 -14.34 -6.27 10.10
N TYR A 19 -13.16 -6.62 9.58
CA TYR A 19 -12.99 -7.55 8.46
C TYR A 19 -12.27 -8.84 8.88
N SER A 20 -12.67 -9.98 8.31
CA SER A 20 -11.96 -11.24 8.53
C SER A 20 -10.57 -11.26 7.87
N ASP A 21 -9.66 -12.10 8.36
CA ASP A 21 -8.31 -12.20 7.79
C ASP A 21 -8.35 -12.64 6.30
N GLU A 22 -9.32 -13.49 5.90
CA GLU A 22 -9.63 -13.80 4.50
C GLU A 22 -10.05 -12.57 3.68
N GLN A 23 -10.94 -11.72 4.21
CA GLN A 23 -11.39 -10.49 3.52
C GLN A 23 -10.22 -9.52 3.37
N CYS A 24 -9.46 -9.27 4.43
CA CYS A 24 -8.23 -8.47 4.40
C CYS A 24 -7.23 -9.00 3.37
N ARG A 25 -7.01 -10.32 3.30
CA ARG A 25 -6.14 -10.95 2.31
C ARG A 25 -6.63 -10.76 0.88
N LYS A 26 -7.94 -10.85 0.62
CA LYS A 26 -8.54 -10.59 -0.70
C LYS A 26 -8.40 -9.11 -1.10
N LEU A 27 -8.69 -8.18 -0.19
CA LEU A 27 -8.51 -6.74 -0.41
C LEU A 27 -7.04 -6.37 -0.72
N LEU A 28 -6.08 -6.96 0.01
CA LEU A 28 -4.65 -6.76 -0.23
C LEU A 28 -4.19 -7.32 -1.58
N LEU A 29 -4.74 -8.47 -2.01
CA LEU A 29 -4.48 -9.03 -3.35
C LEU A 29 -5.06 -8.12 -4.45
N GLN A 30 -6.30 -7.67 -4.31
CA GLN A 30 -6.96 -6.77 -5.27
C GLN A 30 -6.23 -5.42 -5.36
N ALA A 31 -5.77 -4.87 -4.23
CA ALA A 31 -4.96 -3.64 -4.16
C ALA A 31 -3.56 -3.80 -4.77
N ARG A 32 -2.96 -4.99 -4.69
CA ARG A 32 -1.69 -5.31 -5.37
C ARG A 32 -1.88 -5.42 -6.88
N LEU A 33 -2.94 -6.10 -7.33
CA LEU A 33 -3.25 -6.28 -8.76
C LEU A 33 -3.61 -4.95 -9.45
N ARG A 34 -4.51 -4.13 -8.87
CA ARG A 34 -4.93 -2.83 -9.43
C ARG A 34 -3.80 -1.77 -9.55
N ARG A 35 -2.56 -2.05 -9.11
CA ARG A 35 -1.42 -1.10 -9.21
C ARG A 35 -0.35 -1.44 -10.26
N GLY A 36 -0.24 -2.69 -10.71
CA GLY A 36 0.88 -3.13 -11.54
C GLY A 36 2.25 -2.74 -10.98
N ASP A 37 3.18 -2.38 -11.86
CA ASP A 37 4.59 -2.15 -11.52
C ASP A 37 4.88 -0.90 -10.68
N ALA A 38 3.97 0.07 -10.69
CA ALA A 38 4.03 1.23 -9.80
C ALA A 38 4.01 0.85 -8.31
N ALA A 39 3.61 -0.39 -7.96
CA ALA A 39 3.69 -0.91 -6.60
C ALA A 39 5.10 -1.25 -6.10
N TRP A 40 6.09 -1.40 -6.99
CA TRP A 40 7.49 -1.69 -6.63
C TRP A 40 8.48 -0.60 -7.08
N VAL A 41 8.25 0.02 -8.24
CA VAL A 41 9.12 1.10 -8.74
C VAL A 41 9.14 2.32 -7.80
N LEU A 42 7.97 2.79 -7.33
CA LEU A 42 7.90 3.98 -6.48
C LEU A 42 8.58 3.81 -5.10
N PRO A 43 8.37 2.70 -4.35
CA PRO A 43 9.16 2.44 -3.15
C PRO A 43 10.66 2.26 -3.42
N LEU A 44 11.06 1.69 -4.56
CA LEU A 44 12.46 1.52 -4.93
C LEU A 44 13.15 2.87 -5.17
N LEU A 45 12.54 3.76 -5.95
CA LEU A 45 13.04 5.11 -6.18
C LEU A 45 13.11 5.94 -4.90
N ALA A 46 12.07 5.87 -4.05
CA ALA A 46 12.06 6.58 -2.76
C ALA A 46 13.16 6.09 -1.81
N ALA A 47 13.36 4.77 -1.70
CA ALA A 47 14.42 4.19 -0.88
C ALA A 47 15.82 4.47 -1.45
N GLY A 48 15.99 4.42 -2.77
CA GLY A 48 17.25 4.76 -3.44
C GLY A 48 17.65 6.21 -3.25
N GLY A 49 16.72 7.14 -3.46
CA GLY A 49 16.95 8.57 -3.20
C GLY A 49 17.28 8.87 -1.74
N PHE A 50 16.56 8.24 -0.80
CA PHE A 50 16.87 8.34 0.63
C PHE A 50 18.25 7.78 0.95
N ALA A 51 18.60 6.59 0.44
CA ALA A 51 19.90 5.95 0.66
C ALA A 51 21.06 6.78 0.10
N ALA A 52 20.88 7.43 -1.06
CA ALA A 52 21.87 8.34 -1.65
C ALA A 52 22.07 9.60 -0.79
N ALA A 53 20.99 10.25 -0.35
CA ALA A 53 21.07 11.40 0.55
C ALA A 53 21.70 11.04 1.90
N TRP A 54 21.28 9.92 2.51
CA TRP A 54 21.82 9.40 3.76
C TRP A 54 23.30 9.04 3.64
N SER A 55 23.73 8.49 2.51
CA SER A 55 25.14 8.19 2.22
C SER A 55 26.04 9.41 2.30
N VAL A 56 25.61 10.54 1.71
CA VAL A 56 26.37 11.80 1.73
C VAL A 56 26.48 12.35 3.17
N VAL A 57 25.36 12.35 3.91
CA VAL A 57 25.33 12.82 5.31
C VAL A 57 26.19 11.93 6.21
N ALA A 58 26.03 10.60 6.12
CA ALA A 58 26.78 9.65 6.93
C ALA A 58 28.29 9.72 6.64
N LEU A 59 28.71 9.83 5.37
CA LEU A 59 30.12 10.01 5.01
C LEU A 59 30.69 11.32 5.57
N GLY A 60 29.93 12.42 5.50
CA GLY A 60 30.32 13.71 6.11
C GLY A 60 30.50 13.61 7.63
N LEU A 61 29.54 13.01 8.33
CA LEU A 61 29.61 12.80 9.79
C LEU A 61 30.79 11.91 10.19
N VAL A 62 31.04 10.81 9.47
CA VAL A 62 32.17 9.91 9.72
C VAL A 62 33.51 10.61 9.48
N ARG A 63 33.61 11.45 8.44
CA ARG A 63 34.82 12.28 8.17
C ARG A 63 35.09 13.28 9.29
N VAL A 64 34.06 13.97 9.79
CA VAL A 64 34.19 14.93 10.91
C VAL A 64 34.55 14.20 12.20
N ALA A 65 33.88 13.10 12.53
CA ALA A 65 34.16 12.32 13.74
C ALA A 65 35.59 11.75 13.74
N ALA A 66 36.06 11.23 12.59
CA ALA A 66 37.43 10.73 12.47
C ALA A 66 38.47 11.84 12.63
N ALA A 67 38.24 13.02 12.05
CA ALA A 67 39.13 14.18 12.22
C ALA A 67 39.22 14.64 13.69
N LEU A 68 38.09 14.70 14.40
CA LEU A 68 38.04 15.05 15.83
C LEU A 68 38.73 14.02 16.74
N LEU A 69 38.80 12.75 16.31
CA LEU A 69 39.45 11.65 17.03
C LEU A 69 40.91 11.40 16.57
N GLY A 70 41.44 12.17 15.62
CA GLY A 70 42.77 11.94 15.04
C GLY A 70 42.90 10.65 14.22
N LEU A 71 41.79 10.05 13.78
CA LEU A 71 41.76 8.76 13.10
C LEU A 71 41.88 8.90 11.58
N THR A 72 42.80 8.14 10.99
CA THR A 72 42.94 8.03 9.53
C THR A 72 41.98 6.98 8.96
N LEU A 73 40.92 7.43 8.27
CA LEU A 73 39.97 6.54 7.60
C LEU A 73 40.59 5.86 6.37
N THR A 74 40.65 4.54 6.37
CA THR A 74 40.98 3.75 5.17
C THR A 74 39.76 3.65 4.25
N GLY A 75 39.98 3.40 2.95
CA GLY A 75 38.88 3.21 1.99
C GLY A 75 37.98 2.03 2.36
N GLU A 76 38.58 0.92 2.78
CA GLU A 76 37.88 -0.31 3.15
C GLU A 76 36.98 -0.14 4.38
N SER A 77 37.48 0.48 5.45
CA SER A 77 36.69 0.76 6.66
C SER A 77 35.54 1.73 6.37
N THR A 78 35.76 2.71 5.48
CA THR A 78 34.71 3.62 5.01
C THR A 78 33.60 2.86 4.26
N LEU A 79 33.96 1.96 3.34
CA LEU A 79 33.00 1.14 2.58
C LEU A 79 32.23 0.16 3.48
N LEU A 80 32.90 -0.52 4.41
CA LEU A 80 32.26 -1.45 5.34
C LEU A 80 31.23 -0.74 6.24
N GLY A 81 31.60 0.42 6.80
CA GLY A 81 30.66 1.26 7.55
C GLY A 81 29.49 1.73 6.70
N MET A 82 29.73 2.15 5.46
CA MET A 82 28.68 2.54 4.51
C MET A 82 27.67 1.40 4.27
N PHE A 83 28.13 0.18 3.99
CA PHE A 83 27.25 -0.98 3.82
C PHE A 83 26.45 -1.30 5.10
N LEU A 84 27.07 -1.24 6.27
CA LEU A 84 26.42 -1.53 7.56
C LEU A 84 25.30 -0.54 7.91
N PHE A 85 25.41 0.74 7.54
CA PHE A 85 24.38 1.75 7.84
C PHE A 85 23.37 1.97 6.70
N VAL A 86 23.82 2.00 5.45
CA VAL A 86 22.94 2.33 4.30
C VAL A 86 22.00 1.17 3.96
N THR A 87 22.46 -0.07 4.04
CA THR A 87 21.65 -1.26 3.72
C THR A 87 20.40 -1.41 4.60
N PRO A 88 20.49 -1.41 5.96
CA PRO A 88 19.29 -1.51 6.79
C PRO A 88 18.39 -0.27 6.65
N ALA A 89 18.95 0.93 6.50
CA ALA A 89 18.17 2.15 6.28
C ALA A 89 17.34 2.06 4.98
N PHE A 90 17.93 1.59 3.88
CA PHE A 90 17.24 1.32 2.62
C PHE A 90 16.13 0.29 2.80
N ILE A 91 16.40 -0.84 3.47
CA ILE A 91 15.40 -1.90 3.71
C ILE A 91 14.21 -1.38 4.54
N VAL A 92 14.46 -0.57 5.57
CA VAL A 92 13.42 0.06 6.40
C VAL A 92 12.58 1.03 5.59
N VAL A 93 13.21 1.97 4.86
CA VAL A 93 12.48 2.96 4.05
C VAL A 93 11.71 2.32 2.90
N TYR A 94 12.31 1.39 2.16
CA TYR A 94 11.61 0.62 1.12
C TYR A 94 10.38 -0.10 1.68
N SER A 95 10.55 -0.81 2.79
CA SER A 95 9.46 -1.54 3.46
C SER A 95 8.37 -0.59 3.94
N TRP A 96 8.73 0.54 4.56
CA TRP A 96 7.78 1.53 5.08
C TRP A 96 7.00 2.25 3.96
N VAL A 97 7.67 2.71 2.90
CA VAL A 97 7.01 3.37 1.76
C VAL A 97 6.07 2.40 1.06
N ARG A 98 6.52 1.18 0.77
CA ARG A 98 5.69 0.11 0.17
C ARG A 98 4.47 -0.23 1.03
N ARG A 99 4.65 -0.34 2.35
CA ARG A 99 3.60 -0.63 3.35
C ARG A 99 2.57 0.51 3.42
N SER A 100 3.04 1.76 3.53
CA SER A 100 2.20 2.97 3.54
C SER A 100 1.45 3.18 2.23
N MET A 101 2.07 2.87 1.08
CA MET A 101 1.40 2.86 -0.21
C MET A 101 0.29 1.80 -0.26
N LEU A 102 0.53 0.56 0.17
CA LEU A 102 -0.48 -0.50 0.19
C LEU A 102 -1.70 -0.10 1.03
N VAL A 103 -1.49 0.40 2.26
CA VAL A 103 -2.56 0.88 3.14
C VAL A 103 -3.36 2.03 2.52
N ARG A 104 -2.68 3.04 1.95
CA ARG A 104 -3.34 4.12 1.19
C ARG A 104 -4.12 3.61 -0.02
N SER A 105 -3.76 2.46 -0.60
CA SER A 105 -4.52 1.81 -1.67
C SER A 105 -5.81 1.18 -1.16
N VAL A 106 -5.74 0.44 -0.04
CA VAL A 106 -6.93 -0.22 0.51
C VAL A 106 -7.91 0.82 1.09
N ARG A 107 -7.43 1.87 1.77
CA ARG A 107 -8.27 3.03 2.13
C ARG A 107 -8.99 3.61 0.91
N ARG A 108 -8.30 3.85 -0.21
CA ARG A 108 -8.94 4.32 -1.46
C ARG A 108 -9.94 3.35 -2.07
N LEU A 109 -9.86 2.05 -1.78
CA LEU A 109 -10.86 1.06 -2.22
C LEU A 109 -12.10 1.08 -1.30
N VAL A 110 -11.90 1.07 0.01
CA VAL A 110 -12.98 1.15 1.01
C VAL A 110 -13.74 2.47 0.87
N ASN A 111 -13.04 3.61 0.90
CA ASN A 111 -13.65 4.94 0.76
C ASN A 111 -14.28 5.20 -0.61
N ARG A 112 -13.96 4.41 -1.65
CA ARG A 112 -14.66 4.47 -2.95
C ARG A 112 -16.05 3.84 -2.93
N ALA A 113 -16.31 2.97 -1.96
CA ALA A 113 -17.60 2.35 -1.70
C ALA A 113 -18.30 2.99 -0.48
N ALA A 114 -17.89 4.21 -0.08
CA ALA A 114 -18.54 4.97 0.98
C ALA A 114 -19.85 5.62 0.51
N CYS A 115 -20.78 5.84 1.44
CA CYS A 115 -21.97 6.64 1.22
C CYS A 115 -21.60 8.13 1.07
N PRO A 116 -22.01 8.84 0.00
CA PRO A 116 -21.67 10.25 -0.20
C PRO A 116 -22.33 11.20 0.81
N PHE A 117 -23.30 10.74 1.59
CA PHE A 117 -24.05 11.55 2.57
C PHE A 117 -23.55 11.41 4.01
N CYS A 118 -22.87 10.31 4.36
CA CYS A 118 -22.46 10.01 5.74
C CYS A 118 -21.15 9.20 5.86
N GLU A 119 -20.40 9.05 4.76
CA GLU A 119 -19.15 8.29 4.62
C GLU A 119 -19.20 6.79 5.00
N PHE A 120 -20.34 6.27 5.46
CA PHE A 120 -20.49 4.86 5.84
C PHE A 120 -20.18 3.90 4.69
N SER A 121 -19.37 2.88 4.95
CA SER A 121 -18.96 1.87 3.97
C SER A 121 -20.15 1.03 3.48
N LEU A 122 -20.53 1.17 2.21
CA LEU A 122 -21.58 0.38 1.56
C LEU A 122 -21.10 -1.04 1.18
N VAL A 123 -19.83 -1.36 1.45
CA VAL A 123 -19.19 -2.64 1.16
C VAL A 123 -19.95 -3.78 1.84
N GLY A 124 -20.32 -4.80 1.06
CA GLY A 124 -21.06 -5.97 1.52
C GLY A 124 -22.59 -5.83 1.47
N LEU A 125 -23.15 -4.63 1.25
CA LEU A 125 -24.59 -4.44 1.19
C LEU A 125 -25.23 -5.05 -0.08
N PRO A 126 -26.47 -5.57 0.02
CA PRO A 126 -27.18 -6.15 -1.13
C PRO A 126 -27.69 -5.06 -2.09
N VAL A 127 -27.03 -4.95 -3.25
CA VAL A 127 -27.45 -4.04 -4.32
C VAL A 127 -28.78 -4.46 -4.95
N LYS A 128 -29.72 -3.52 -5.09
CA LYS A 128 -30.98 -3.68 -5.84
C LYS A 128 -30.99 -2.70 -7.01
N ILE A 129 -30.99 -3.21 -8.25
CA ILE A 129 -31.13 -2.44 -9.50
C ILE A 129 -30.22 -1.19 -9.51
N ASN A 130 -28.89 -1.37 -9.46
CA ASN A 130 -27.90 -0.28 -9.45
C ASN A 130 -28.04 0.73 -8.29
N THR A 131 -28.77 0.39 -7.21
CA THR A 131 -28.91 1.20 -5.99
C THR A 131 -28.58 0.41 -4.73
N VAL A 132 -28.06 1.10 -3.73
CA VAL A 132 -27.87 0.58 -2.36
C VAL A 132 -28.54 1.55 -1.39
N ARG A 133 -29.28 1.02 -0.41
CA ARG A 133 -29.77 1.83 0.73
C ARG A 133 -28.71 1.81 1.83
N CYS A 134 -28.25 2.98 2.26
CA CYS A 134 -27.34 3.09 3.40
C CYS A 134 -28.08 2.71 4.70
N PRO A 135 -27.49 1.90 5.61
CA PRO A 135 -28.13 1.55 6.87
C PRO A 135 -28.18 2.73 7.86
N GLU A 136 -27.15 3.60 7.87
CA GLU A 136 -27.05 4.72 8.81
C GLU A 136 -28.02 5.87 8.46
N CYS A 137 -27.88 6.48 7.27
CA CYS A 137 -28.69 7.62 6.87
C CYS A 137 -30.00 7.24 6.16
N GLY A 138 -30.22 5.95 5.86
CA GLY A 138 -31.42 5.47 5.16
C GLY A 138 -31.53 5.87 3.68
N GLU A 139 -30.58 6.62 3.12
CA GLU A 139 -30.64 7.17 1.77
C GLU A 139 -30.31 6.13 0.67
N LYS A 140 -30.84 6.33 -0.55
CA LYS A 140 -30.72 5.45 -1.71
C LYS A 140 -29.62 5.94 -2.67
N VAL A 141 -28.40 5.47 -2.44
CA VAL A 141 -27.24 5.79 -3.28
C VAL A 141 -27.35 5.05 -4.62
N ARG A 142 -27.41 5.80 -5.72
CA ARG A 142 -27.30 5.29 -7.11
C ARG A 142 -25.83 5.12 -7.47
N LEU A 143 -25.40 3.89 -7.75
CA LEU A 143 -23.98 3.58 -7.84
C LEU A 143 -23.29 4.26 -9.03
N SER A 144 -23.96 4.26 -10.19
CA SER A 144 -23.47 4.89 -11.42
C SER A 144 -23.29 6.41 -11.31
N GLU A 145 -24.10 7.10 -10.50
CA GLU A 145 -24.03 8.57 -10.34
C GLU A 145 -22.80 8.99 -9.51
N HIS A 146 -22.36 8.14 -8.58
CA HIS A 146 -21.16 8.37 -7.77
C HIS A 146 -19.92 7.60 -8.27
N GLY A 147 -20.00 6.99 -9.46
CA GLY A 147 -18.90 6.21 -10.05
C GLY A 147 -18.54 4.92 -9.29
N ILE A 148 -19.38 4.50 -8.33
CA ILE A 148 -19.22 3.26 -7.56
C ILE A 148 -19.60 2.10 -8.47
N ARG A 149 -18.79 1.04 -8.50
CA ARG A 149 -19.09 -0.14 -9.30
C ARG A 149 -19.63 -1.27 -8.43
N HIS A 150 -20.47 -2.13 -9.00
CA HIS A 150 -20.93 -3.37 -8.37
C HIS A 150 -19.77 -4.28 -7.87
N GLU A 151 -18.60 -4.21 -8.51
CA GLU A 151 -17.37 -4.92 -8.11
C GLU A 151 -16.74 -4.38 -6.82
N ASP A 152 -16.83 -3.07 -6.55
CA ASP A 152 -16.22 -2.45 -5.35
C ASP A 152 -17.04 -2.74 -4.08
N LEU A 153 -18.33 -3.07 -4.23
CA LEU A 153 -19.24 -3.44 -3.13
C LEU A 153 -19.18 -4.92 -2.74
N ARG A 154 -18.60 -5.79 -3.57
CA ARG A 154 -18.53 -7.24 -3.33
C ARG A 154 -17.08 -7.74 -3.26
N PRO A 155 -16.30 -7.34 -2.22
CA PRO A 155 -14.89 -7.66 -2.11
C PRO A 155 -14.69 -9.18 -2.02
N GLY A 156 -14.12 -9.75 -3.08
CA GLY A 156 -13.70 -11.14 -3.09
C GLY A 156 -14.58 -12.14 -3.83
N LEU A 157 -15.51 -11.68 -4.67
CA LEU A 157 -15.78 -12.39 -5.92
C LEU A 157 -14.53 -12.27 -6.82
N PRO A 158 -14.17 -13.31 -7.62
CA PRO A 158 -13.12 -13.16 -8.62
C PRO A 158 -13.52 -12.09 -9.63
N TYR A 159 -12.54 -11.33 -10.13
CA TYR A 159 -12.78 -10.32 -11.14
C TYR A 159 -13.27 -11.01 -12.43
N PRO A 160 -14.51 -10.75 -12.92
CA PRO A 160 -14.89 -11.24 -14.24
C PRO A 160 -13.90 -10.62 -15.24
N PRO A 161 -13.34 -11.39 -16.19
CA PRO A 161 -12.30 -10.88 -17.09
C PRO A 161 -12.81 -9.60 -17.76
N SER A 162 -12.05 -8.52 -17.65
CA SER A 162 -12.49 -7.22 -18.18
C SER A 162 -12.72 -7.35 -19.68
N SER A 163 -13.94 -7.08 -20.14
CA SER A 163 -14.29 -7.16 -21.57
C SER A 163 -13.42 -6.22 -22.41
N ALA A 164 -12.92 -5.12 -21.83
CA ALA A 164 -11.88 -4.26 -22.39
C ALA A 164 -10.61 -5.03 -22.84
N GLY A 165 -10.20 -6.08 -22.10
CA GLY A 165 -9.10 -6.98 -22.46
C GLY A 165 -9.51 -8.16 -23.34
N GLU A 166 -10.76 -8.19 -23.83
CA GLU A 166 -11.25 -9.15 -24.81
C GLU A 166 -11.39 -8.50 -26.20
N TRP A 167 -11.81 -7.23 -26.27
CA TRP A 167 -11.72 -6.42 -27.49
C TRP A 167 -10.28 -6.35 -28.02
N ALA A 168 -9.30 -6.12 -27.15
CA ALA A 168 -7.87 -6.09 -27.49
C ALA A 168 -7.24 -7.46 -27.82
N ARG A 169 -8.07 -8.51 -28.03
CA ARG A 169 -7.67 -9.83 -28.55
C ARG A 169 -8.58 -10.33 -29.68
N ARG A 170 -9.41 -9.44 -30.23
CA ARG A 170 -10.26 -9.66 -31.42
C ARG A 170 -10.02 -8.61 -32.51
N ALA A 171 -8.90 -7.89 -32.39
CA ALA A 171 -8.34 -6.92 -33.33
C ALA A 171 -6.83 -7.20 -33.42
#